data_AF-A0A7C8EGC5-F1
#
_entry.id   AF-A0A7C8EGC5-F1
#
_cell.length_a   1.000
_cell.length_b   1.000
_cell.length_c   1.000
_cell.angle_alpha   90.00
_cell.angle_beta   90.00
_cell.angle_gamma   90.00
#
_symmetry.space_group_name_H-M   'P 1'
#
loop_
_entity.id
_entity.type
_entity.pdbx_description
1 polymer ?
#
loop_
_entity_poly.entity_id
_entity_poly.type
_entity_poly.pdbx_seq_one_letter_code
_entity_poly.pdbx_strand_id
1 'polypeptide(L)'
;AESVGRHPRRRFQCYLASAHANQSLCTLCRELPNLALAGYWWHNFFPSIIERIMAERLDMLPTNKQIGFFSDAYCIEWAYAKCVIVKRILAKVLADKFALGQYDANAAVSIAREILFETPQTLLGMHPGKD
;
A
#
# COMPACT_ATOMS: atom_id res chain seq x y z
N ALA A 1 -4.76 -13.24 12.61
CA ALA A 1 -4.06 -14.37 11.97
C ALA A 1 -4.96 -15.59 11.84
N GLU A 2 -5.54 -16.07 12.94
CA GLU A 2 -6.41 -17.27 12.97
C GLU A 2 -7.56 -17.25 11.94
N SER A 3 -8.35 -16.17 11.91
CA SER A 3 -9.45 -16.03 10.95
C SER A 3 -8.98 -16.05 9.50
N VAL A 4 -7.80 -15.49 9.20
CA VAL A 4 -7.24 -15.45 7.85
C VAL A 4 -6.73 -16.84 7.46
N GLY A 5 -5.97 -17.49 8.34
CA GLY A 5 -5.38 -18.81 8.10
C GLY A 5 -6.42 -19.93 7.95
N ARG A 6 -7.55 -19.84 8.66
CA ARG A 6 -8.66 -20.82 8.54
C ARG A 6 -9.43 -20.74 7.21
N HIS A 7 -9.29 -19.66 6.45
CA HIS A 7 -10.05 -19.43 5.22
C HIS A 7 -9.13 -19.16 4.02
N PRO A 8 -8.29 -20.13 3.61
CA PRO A 8 -7.27 -19.93 2.57
C PRO A 8 -7.86 -19.55 1.21
N ARG A 9 -9.12 -19.91 0.94
CA ARG A 9 -9.84 -19.56 -0.30
C ARG A 9 -10.48 -18.17 -0.29
N ARG A 10 -10.40 -17.43 0.81
CA ARG A 10 -10.94 -16.07 0.94
C ARG A 10 -9.78 -15.08 1.02
N ARG A 11 -9.85 -14.01 0.23
CA ARG A 11 -8.90 -12.89 0.29
C ARG A 11 -9.31 -11.93 1.40
N PHE A 12 -8.34 -11.50 2.18
CA PHE A 12 -8.50 -10.54 3.26
C PHE A 12 -7.68 -9.30 2.95
N GLN A 13 -8.30 -8.14 3.09
CA GLN A 13 -7.63 -6.85 3.05
C GLN A 13 -7.68 -6.23 4.44
N CYS A 14 -6.51 -5.84 4.95
CA CYS A 14 -6.38 -5.25 6.27
C CYS A 14 -5.92 -3.80 6.19
N TYR A 15 -6.59 -2.96 6.97
CA TYR A 15 -6.26 -1.56 7.18
C TYR A 15 -5.70 -1.40 8.59
N LEU A 16 -4.77 -0.48 8.75
CA LEU A 16 -4.10 -0.25 10.02
C LEU A 16 -4.22 1.21 10.43
N ALA A 17 -4.74 1.46 11.63
CA ALA A 17 -4.84 2.79 12.23
C ALA A 17 -3.68 3.14 13.18
N SER A 18 -2.81 2.17 13.50
CA SER A 18 -1.66 2.38 14.40
C SER A 18 -0.36 2.00 13.70
N ALA A 19 0.50 2.97 13.43
CA ALA A 19 1.79 2.72 12.79
C ALA A 19 2.72 1.82 13.62
N HIS A 20 2.51 1.72 14.93
CA HIS A 20 3.30 0.84 15.80
C HIS A 20 3.17 -0.65 15.40
N ALA A 21 2.00 -1.07 14.91
CA ALA A 21 1.76 -2.47 14.55
C ALA A 21 2.10 -2.79 13.08
N ASN A 22 2.66 -1.85 12.31
CA ASN A 22 2.87 -2.04 10.87
C ASN A 22 3.86 -3.18 10.59
N GLN A 23 4.99 -3.24 11.31
CA GLN A 23 5.98 -4.31 11.17
C GLN A 23 5.38 -5.69 11.39
N SER A 24 4.67 -5.87 12.51
CA SER A 24 4.02 -7.14 12.86
C SER A 24 2.99 -7.55 11.82
N LEU A 25 2.23 -6.58 11.29
CA LEU A 25 1.24 -6.84 10.26
C LEU A 25 1.89 -7.19 8.91
N CYS A 26 3.04 -6.59 8.57
CA CYS A 26 3.82 -6.98 7.40
C CYS A 26 4.34 -8.42 7.53
N THR A 27 4.84 -8.81 8.71
CA THR A 27 5.23 -10.20 8.96
C THR A 27 4.06 -11.16 8.77
N LEU A 28 2.88 -10.86 9.29
CA LEU A 28 1.68 -11.67 9.04
C LEU A 28 1.30 -11.74 7.56
N CYS A 29 1.41 -10.62 6.84
CA CYS A 29 1.10 -10.54 5.41
C CYS A 29 2.07 -11.38 4.55
N ARG A 30 3.34 -11.51 4.95
CA ARG A 30 4.28 -12.43 4.31
C ARG A 30 3.84 -13.89 4.46
N GLU A 31 3.54 -14.29 5.69
CA GLU A 31 3.20 -15.68 6.03
C GLU A 31 1.82 -16.13 5.51
N LEU A 32 0.88 -15.19 5.37
CA LEU A 32 -0.49 -15.50 4.96
C LEU A 32 -0.68 -15.12 3.48
N PRO A 33 -0.80 -16.10 2.56
CA PRO A 33 -0.88 -15.84 1.12
C PRO A 33 -2.15 -15.08 0.71
N ASN A 34 -3.19 -15.17 1.53
CA ASN A 34 -4.50 -14.56 1.30
C ASN A 34 -4.70 -13.24 2.07
N LEU A 35 -3.64 -12.66 2.63
CA LEU A 35 -3.66 -11.35 3.30
C LEU A 35 -2.97 -10.29 2.44
N ALA A 36 -3.60 -9.13 2.31
CA ALA A 36 -3.04 -7.93 1.71
C ALA A 36 -3.28 -6.71 2.60
N LEU A 37 -2.40 -5.71 2.49
CA LEU A 37 -2.50 -4.46 3.26
C LEU A 37 -2.94 -3.30 2.37
N ALA A 38 -3.70 -2.36 2.91
CA ALA A 38 -4.20 -1.22 2.14
C ALA A 38 -3.97 0.12 2.86
N GLY A 39 -3.33 1.03 2.12
CA GLY A 39 -3.13 2.45 2.45
C GLY A 39 -2.66 2.74 3.87
N TYR A 40 -3.03 3.94 4.32
CA TYR A 40 -2.52 4.60 5.53
C TYR A 40 -3.70 5.17 6.33
N TRP A 41 -4.47 4.27 6.95
CA TRP A 41 -5.80 4.60 7.44
C TRP A 41 -5.78 5.56 8.64
N TRP A 42 -6.71 6.52 8.62
CA TRP A 42 -7.07 7.39 9.73
C TRP A 42 -5.87 8.06 10.42
N HIS A 43 -5.50 7.61 11.62
CA HIS A 43 -4.41 8.19 12.42
C HIS A 43 -3.01 7.95 11.83
N ASN A 44 -2.91 7.17 10.76
CA ASN A 44 -1.68 7.03 9.98
C ASN A 44 -1.59 8.03 8.82
N PHE A 45 -2.62 8.83 8.55
CA PHE A 45 -2.64 9.76 7.42
C PHE A 45 -1.90 11.07 7.73
N PHE A 46 -0.66 10.97 8.17
CA PHE A 46 0.26 12.09 8.36
C PHE A 46 1.52 11.83 7.54
N PRO A 47 2.10 12.82 6.85
CA PRO A 47 3.17 12.58 5.89
C PRO A 47 4.35 11.75 6.42
N SER A 48 4.83 12.03 7.64
CA SER A 48 5.92 11.30 8.28
C SER A 48 5.57 9.83 8.60
N ILE A 49 4.30 9.56 8.92
CA ILE A 49 3.82 8.21 9.22
C ILE A 49 3.62 7.41 7.93
N ILE A 50 3.04 8.04 6.90
CA ILE A 50 2.88 7.45 5.57
C ILE A 50 4.24 7.05 5.01
N GLU A 51 5.21 7.97 5.07
CA GLU A 51 6.58 7.73 4.60
C GLU A 51 7.21 6.51 5.27
N ARG A 52 7.14 6.44 6.61
CA ARG A 52 7.66 5.31 7.38
C ARG A 52 6.98 3.99 7.01
N ILE A 53 5.64 3.96 6.98
CA ILE A 53 4.87 2.75 6.66
C ILE A 53 5.18 2.27 5.23
N MET A 54 5.27 3.21 4.29
CA MET A 54 5.52 2.92 2.88
C MET A 54 6.93 2.37 2.67
N ALA A 55 7.95 3.01 3.27
CA ALA A 55 9.33 2.52 3.21
C ALA A 55 9.42 1.09 3.77
N GLU A 56 8.85 0.86 4.96
CA GLU A 56 8.84 -0.46 5.61
C GLU A 56 8.11 -1.52 4.79
N ARG A 57 6.94 -1.19 4.21
CA ARG A 57 6.19 -2.15 3.38
C ARG A 57 6.91 -2.50 2.08
N LEU A 58 7.62 -1.55 1.47
CA LEU A 58 8.42 -1.81 0.27
C LEU A 58 9.63 -2.70 0.57
N ASP A 59 10.17 -2.67 1.79
CA ASP A 59 11.24 -3.59 2.22
C ASP A 59 10.71 -4.96 2.64
N MET A 60 9.47 -5.04 3.15
CA MET A 60 8.95 -6.26 3.76
C MET A 60 7.98 -7.05 2.89
N LEU A 61 7.30 -6.42 1.92
CA LEU A 61 6.20 -7.03 1.18
C LEU A 61 6.38 -6.93 -0.34
N PRO A 62 5.93 -7.94 -1.09
CA PRO A 62 5.81 -7.79 -2.53
C PRO A 62 4.74 -6.75 -2.89
N THR A 63 4.89 -6.13 -4.05
CA THR A 63 3.99 -5.11 -4.61
C THR A 63 2.56 -5.62 -4.83
N ASN A 64 2.41 -6.90 -5.18
CA ASN A 64 1.11 -7.55 -5.36
C ASN A 64 0.30 -7.82 -4.07
N LYS A 65 0.86 -7.52 -2.88
CA LYS A 65 0.19 -7.68 -1.57
C LYS A 65 -0.14 -6.35 -0.88
N GLN A 66 0.06 -5.23 -1.56
CA GLN A 66 -0.17 -3.90 -0.98
C GLN A 66 -0.88 -2.96 -1.94
N ILE A 67 -1.93 -2.30 -1.43
CA ILE A 67 -2.59 -1.18 -2.11
C ILE A 67 -2.00 0.12 -1.59
N GLY A 68 -1.43 0.91 -2.50
CA GLY A 68 -0.74 2.16 -2.18
C GLY A 68 -1.67 3.33 -1.86
N PHE A 69 -2.96 3.28 -2.23
CA PHE A 69 -3.88 4.39 -1.98
C PHE A 69 -5.35 3.97 -1.82
N PHE A 70 -6.01 4.58 -0.84
CA PHE A 70 -7.45 4.77 -0.76
C PHE A 70 -7.70 6.09 -0.03
N SER A 71 -8.82 6.76 -0.30
CA SER A 71 -9.03 8.12 0.20
C SER A 71 -9.71 8.19 1.57
N ASP A 72 -10.70 7.32 1.84
CA ASP A 72 -11.60 7.47 3.00
C ASP A 72 -12.09 8.92 3.14
N ALA A 73 -12.46 9.52 2.00
CA ALA A 73 -12.77 10.93 1.88
C ALA A 73 -14.28 11.14 1.90
N TYR A 74 -14.73 12.10 2.71
CA TYR A 74 -16.15 12.49 2.79
C TYR A 74 -16.56 13.48 1.70
N CYS A 75 -15.59 14.11 1.03
CA CYS A 75 -15.82 14.96 -0.13
C CYS A 75 -14.74 14.78 -1.20
N ILE A 76 -15.04 15.26 -2.41
CA ILE A 76 -14.20 15.03 -3.59
C ILE A 76 -12.88 15.81 -3.53
N GLU A 77 -12.88 17.01 -2.94
CA GLU A 77 -11.70 17.83 -2.74
C GLU A 77 -10.67 17.11 -1.86
N TRP A 78 -11.16 16.41 -0.84
CA TRP A 78 -10.31 15.60 0.03
C TRP A 78 -9.74 14.40 -0.71
N ALA A 79 -10.52 13.74 -1.57
CA ALA A 79 -10.01 12.63 -2.36
C ALA A 79 -8.83 13.07 -3.25
N TYR A 80 -8.95 14.22 -3.90
CA TYR A 80 -7.88 14.81 -4.69
C TYR A 80 -6.66 15.16 -3.84
N ALA A 81 -6.84 15.94 -2.77
CA ALA A 81 -5.74 16.38 -1.90
C ALA A 81 -4.97 15.18 -1.31
N LYS A 82 -5.70 14.16 -0.81
CA LYS A 82 -5.10 12.93 -0.28
C LYS A 82 -4.33 12.15 -1.33
N CYS A 83 -4.84 12.06 -2.56
CA CYS A 83 -4.14 11.41 -3.68
C CYS A 83 -2.81 12.12 -3.99
N VAL A 84 -2.81 13.45 -4.06
CA VAL A 84 -1.60 14.26 -4.29
C VAL A 84 -0.57 14.04 -3.18
N ILE A 85 -0.99 14.05 -1.91
CA ILE A 85 -0.12 13.80 -0.76
C ILE A 85 0.56 12.43 -0.87
N VAL A 86 -0.23 11.37 -1.10
CA VAL A 86 0.29 10.00 -1.18
C VAL A 86 1.24 9.84 -2.36
N LYS A 87 0.92 10.38 -3.54
CA LYS A 87 1.81 10.34 -4.71
C LYS A 87 3.14 11.06 -4.45
N ARG A 88 3.12 12.21 -3.78
CA ARG A 88 4.35 12.95 -3.44
C ARG A 88 5.24 12.18 -2.47
N ILE A 89 4.65 11.56 -1.46
CA ILE A 89 5.39 10.75 -0.49
C ILE A 89 5.93 9.48 -1.15
N LEU A 90 5.15 8.84 -2.03
CA LEU A 90 5.62 7.70 -2.82
C LEU A 90 6.82 8.04 -3.71
N ALA A 91 6.76 9.17 -4.41
CA ALA A 91 7.88 9.64 -5.21
C ALA A 91 9.14 9.85 -4.34
N LYS A 92 8.99 10.45 -3.16
CA LYS A 92 10.09 10.62 -2.20
C LYS A 92 10.68 9.28 -1.77
N VAL A 93 9.85 8.35 -1.26
CA VAL A 93 10.32 7.05 -0.77
C VAL A 93 11.02 6.26 -1.87
N LEU A 94 10.47 6.27 -3.10
CA LEU A 94 11.11 5.60 -4.24
C LEU A 94 12.42 6.27 -4.64
N ALA A 95 12.51 7.60 -4.58
CA ALA A 95 13.77 8.32 -4.83
C ALA A 95 14.84 7.99 -3.78
N ASP A 96 14.46 7.89 -2.50
CA ASP A 96 15.37 7.49 -1.42
C ASP A 96 15.90 6.05 -1.66
N LYS A 97 15.04 5.13 -2.11
CA LYS A 97 15.44 3.75 -2.45
C LYS A 97 16.29 3.66 -3.71
N PHE A 98 16.03 4.51 -4.70
CA PHE A 98 16.89 4.65 -5.88
C PHE A 98 18.28 5.17 -5.49
N ALA A 99 18.36 6.20 -4.65
CA ALA A 99 19.63 6.75 -4.18
C ALA A 99 20.46 5.74 -3.36
N LEU A 100 19.79 4.82 -2.65
CA LEU A 100 20.42 3.70 -1.96
C LEU A 100 20.89 2.57 -2.91
N GLY A 101 20.53 2.62 -4.19
CA GLY A 101 20.81 1.57 -5.17
C GLY A 101 19.92 0.33 -5.01
N GLN A 102 18.83 0.40 -4.24
CA GLN A 102 17.89 -0.71 -4.12
C GLN A 102 17.07 -0.91 -5.41
N TYR A 103 16.72 0.18 -6.09
CA TYR A 103 15.95 0.18 -7.33
C TYR A 103 16.65 1.02 -8.38
N ASP A 104 16.46 0.65 -9.65
CA ASP A 104 16.67 1.59 -10.75
C ASP A 104 15.40 2.42 -11.02
N ALA A 105 15.49 3.37 -11.95
CA ALA A 105 14.37 4.26 -12.27
C ALA A 105 13.16 3.51 -12.86
N ASN A 106 13.39 2.46 -13.64
CA ASN A 106 12.32 1.67 -14.26
C ASN A 106 11.59 0.85 -13.21
N ALA A 107 12.33 0.21 -12.30
CA ALA A 107 11.79 -0.52 -11.17
C ALA A 107 10.96 0.40 -10.27
N ALA A 108 11.45 1.60 -9.95
CA ALA A 108 10.70 2.57 -9.15
C ALA A 108 9.35 2.94 -9.78
N VAL A 109 9.33 3.24 -11.09
CA VAL A 109 8.09 3.56 -11.82
C VAL A 109 7.16 2.34 -11.90
N SER A 110 7.70 1.15 -12.13
CA SER A 110 6.94 -0.10 -12.18
C SER A 110 6.28 -0.40 -10.83
N ILE A 111 7.02 -0.28 -9.72
CA ILE A 111 6.50 -0.45 -8.37
C ILE A 111 5.35 0.53 -8.10
N ALA A 112 5.53 1.81 -8.47
CA ALA A 112 4.48 2.81 -8.30
C ALA A 112 3.22 2.45 -9.09
N ARG A 113 3.36 2.02 -10.35
CA ARG A 113 2.25 1.57 -11.18
C ARG A 113 1.54 0.37 -10.56
N GLU A 114 2.30 -0.61 -10.09
CA GLU A 114 1.74 -1.84 -9.55
C GLU A 114 0.89 -1.57 -8.30
N ILE A 115 1.45 -0.89 -7.29
CA ILE A 115 0.74 -0.67 -6.01
C ILE A 115 -0.41 0.34 -6.13
N LEU A 116 -0.37 1.27 -7.10
CA LEU A 116 -1.41 2.28 -7.29
C LEU A 116 -2.50 1.86 -8.29
N PHE A 117 -2.21 0.96 -9.22
CA PHE A 117 -3.11 0.65 -10.33
C PHE A 117 -3.37 -0.84 -10.53
N GLU A 118 -2.34 -1.69 -10.61
CA GLU A 118 -2.50 -3.11 -11.00
C GLU A 118 -2.91 -4.01 -9.84
N THR A 119 -2.25 -3.85 -8.68
CA THR A 119 -2.57 -4.58 -7.45
C THR A 119 -4.00 -4.28 -6.97
N PRO A 120 -4.48 -3.02 -6.93
CA PRO A 120 -5.87 -2.74 -6.58
C PRO A 120 -6.88 -3.44 -7.47
N GLN A 121 -6.65 -3.47 -8.78
CA GLN A 121 -7.56 -4.17 -9.71
C GLN A 121 -7.65 -5.66 -9.39
N THR A 122 -6.49 -6.29 -9.20
CA THR A 122 -6.41 -7.72 -8.90
C THR A 122 -7.05 -8.07 -7.56
N LEU A 123 -6.72 -7.33 -6.50
CA LEU A 123 -7.19 -7.61 -5.14
C LEU A 123 -8.67 -7.28 -4.95
N LEU A 124 -9.16 -6.19 -5.55
CA LEU A 124 -10.54 -5.75 -5.42
C LEU A 124 -11.47 -6.36 -6.49
N GLY A 125 -10.91 -7.00 -7.53
CA GLY A 125 -11.71 -7.51 -8.65
C GLY A 125 -12.40 -6.38 -9.44
N MET A 126 -11.79 -5.20 -9.47
CA MET A 126 -12.32 -4.02 -10.14
C MET A 126 -11.45 -3.72 -11.36
N HIS A 127 -12.07 -3.41 -12.49
CA HIS A 127 -11.37 -2.91 -13.67
C HIS A 127 -11.90 -1.53 -14.01
N PRO A 128 -11.03 -0.59 -14.43
CA PRO A 128 -11.49 0.67 -14.99
C PRO A 128 -12.48 0.41 -16.13
N GLY A 129 -13.51 1.24 -16.23
CA GLY A 129 -14.41 1.22 -17.39
C GLY A 129 -13.61 1.39 -18.68
N LYS A 130 -14.07 0.75 -19.75
CA LYS A 130 -13.57 1.08 -21.09
C LYS A 130 -14.19 2.43 -21.47
N ASP A 131 -13.34 3.41 -21.75
CA ASP A 131 -13.76 4.65 -22.42
C ASP A 131 -14.36 4.33 -23.80
#